data_AF-A0A9X0WNB8-F1
#
_entry.id   AF-A0A9X0WNB8-F1
#
_cell.length_a   1.000
_cell.length_b   1.000
_cell.length_c   1.000
_cell.angle_alpha   90.00
_cell.angle_beta   90.00
_cell.angle_gamma   90.00
#
_symmetry.space_group_name_H-M   'P 1'
#
loop_
_entity.id
_entity.type
_entity.pdbx_description
1 polymer ?
#
loop_
_entity_poly.entity_id
_entity_poly.type
_entity_poly.pdbx_seq_one_letter_code
_entity_poly.pdbx_strand_id
1 'polypeptide(L)'
;MNNKRKQLNKWNLGCSGLVIIVTIVFTCYIYLYFKNASYTLKPGDSIVLKVPTSKQKEFSPKLYLSKISGGKLELSGRSSWWQKGEGSLVGTNYDVLKQEISEIYSSSSNIPTKVIKNEPNNSIYLSKEGIVLQSKESWEFEIPNSKQIKITNISDRDIRFEAQVTGE
;
A
#
# COMPACT_ATOMS: atom_id res chain seq x y z
N MET A 1 26.99 61.72 5.38
CA MET A 1 27.46 60.35 5.10
C MET A 1 26.49 59.33 5.72
N ASN A 2 25.29 59.12 5.15
CA ASN A 2 24.26 58.31 5.84
C ASN A 2 23.21 57.63 4.93
N ASN A 3 23.58 57.18 3.72
CA ASN A 3 22.58 56.63 2.78
C ASN A 3 22.90 55.25 2.16
N LYS A 4 24.00 54.59 2.54
CA LYS A 4 24.36 53.26 1.99
C LYS A 4 23.93 52.07 2.87
N ARG A 5 23.65 52.28 4.17
CA ARG A 5 23.26 51.19 5.09
C ARG A 5 21.77 50.78 5.01
N LYS A 6 20.91 51.62 4.43
CA LYS A 6 19.45 51.36 4.30
C LYS A 6 19.04 50.60 3.02
N GLN A 7 19.97 50.27 2.13
CA GLN A 7 19.66 49.51 0.91
C GLN A 7 20.08 48.04 0.97
N LEU A 8 21.04 47.68 1.83
CA LEU A 8 21.55 46.30 1.95
C LEU A 8 20.59 45.34 2.69
N ASN A 9 19.59 45.88 3.37
CA ASN A 9 18.59 45.15 4.13
C ASN A 9 17.29 44.86 3.35
N LYS A 10 17.16 45.33 2.10
CA LYS A 10 15.96 45.09 1.27
C LYS A 10 16.10 43.90 0.30
N TRP A 11 17.33 43.45 0.04
CA TRP A 11 17.61 42.38 -0.94
C TRP A 11 17.75 40.97 -0.33
N ASN A 12 17.78 40.82 1.00
CA ASN A 12 17.94 39.51 1.65
C ASN A 12 16.64 38.86 2.14
N LEU A 13 15.48 39.49 1.97
CA LEU A 13 14.19 38.92 2.39
C LEU A 13 13.40 38.25 1.25
N GLY A 14 13.65 38.60 -0.02
CA GLY A 14 12.93 38.03 -1.17
C GLY A 14 13.39 36.62 -1.56
N CYS A 15 14.69 36.34 -1.47
CA CYS A 15 15.25 35.02 -1.80
C CYS A 15 15.09 33.99 -0.67
N SER A 16 15.03 34.46 0.59
CA SER A 16 14.93 33.60 1.77
C SER A 16 13.62 32.79 1.79
N GLY A 17 12.47 33.44 1.54
CA GLY A 17 11.18 32.76 1.54
C GLY A 17 11.05 31.70 0.42
N LEU A 18 11.58 32.00 -0.78
CA LEU A 18 11.51 31.10 -1.92
C LEU A 18 12.42 29.88 -1.72
N VAL A 19 13.62 30.07 -1.14
CA VAL A 19 14.52 28.99 -0.74
C VAL A 19 13.89 28.10 0.34
N ILE A 20 13.19 28.68 1.32
CA ILE A 20 12.47 27.90 2.35
C ILE A 20 11.36 27.06 1.72
N ILE A 21 10.55 27.63 0.83
CA ILE A 21 9.47 26.90 0.15
C ILE A 21 10.04 25.75 -0.68
N VAL A 22 11.09 26.00 -1.48
CA VAL A 22 11.76 24.96 -2.28
C VAL A 22 12.34 23.87 -1.37
N THR A 23 12.92 24.24 -0.24
CA THR A 23 13.48 23.28 0.73
C THR A 23 12.38 22.43 1.38
N ILE A 24 11.24 23.03 1.74
CA ILE A 24 10.09 22.30 2.29
C ILE A 24 9.51 21.36 1.24
N VAL A 25 9.29 21.82 0.00
CA VAL A 25 8.76 20.99 -1.09
C VAL A 25 9.72 19.84 -1.39
N PHE A 26 11.02 20.10 -1.47
CA PHE A 26 12.03 19.07 -1.70
C PHE A 26 12.10 18.07 -0.54
N THR A 27 12.04 18.54 0.71
CA THR A 27 12.04 17.67 1.90
C THR A 27 10.76 16.84 1.99
N CYS A 28 9.59 17.42 1.67
CA CYS A 28 8.33 16.70 1.56
C CYS A 28 8.39 15.67 0.42
N TYR A 29 8.96 16.02 -0.72
CA TYR A 29 9.12 15.10 -1.85
C TYR A 29 10.03 13.92 -1.50
N ILE A 30 11.17 14.19 -0.86
CA ILE A 30 12.09 13.18 -0.32
C ILE A 30 11.38 12.30 0.72
N TYR A 31 10.62 12.90 1.64
CA TYR A 31 9.86 12.18 2.67
C TYR A 31 8.78 11.28 2.08
N LEU A 32 8.07 11.75 1.05
CA LEU A 32 7.08 10.96 0.31
C LEU A 32 7.75 9.85 -0.52
N TYR A 33 8.92 10.12 -1.10
CA TYR A 33 9.73 9.15 -1.84
C TYR A 33 10.22 8.00 -0.95
N PHE A 34 10.63 8.29 0.30
CA PHE A 34 11.09 7.27 1.25
C PHE A 34 9.95 6.56 2.01
N LYS A 35 8.69 6.96 1.82
CA LYS A 35 7.55 6.30 2.49
C LYS A 35 7.34 4.87 1.99
N ASN A 36 7.70 4.59 0.73
CA ASN A 36 7.51 3.29 0.09
C ASN A 36 8.85 2.55 -0.06
N ALA A 37 9.02 1.42 0.62
CA ALA A 37 10.20 0.60 0.43
C ALA A 37 10.11 -0.15 -0.90
N SER A 38 11.11 0.03 -1.76
CA SER A 38 11.26 -0.72 -3.01
C SER A 38 11.98 -2.06 -2.78
N TYR A 39 11.40 -3.13 -3.32
CA TYR A 39 11.92 -4.50 -3.24
C TYR A 39 12.13 -5.05 -4.65
N THR A 40 13.17 -5.88 -4.80
CA THR A 40 13.38 -6.71 -5.98
C THR A 40 13.54 -8.15 -5.52
N LEU A 41 12.68 -9.04 -6.01
CA LEU A 41 12.69 -10.47 -5.67
C LEU A 41 12.98 -11.31 -6.92
N LYS A 42 13.92 -12.27 -6.81
CA LYS A 42 14.12 -13.29 -7.84
C LYS A 42 12.98 -14.32 -7.82
N PRO A 43 12.81 -15.14 -8.88
CA PRO A 43 11.85 -16.24 -8.87
C PRO A 43 11.99 -17.12 -7.63
N GLY A 44 10.90 -17.31 -6.88
CA GLY A 44 10.86 -18.10 -5.65
C GLY A 44 11.33 -17.39 -4.38
N ASP A 45 11.96 -16.21 -4.48
CA ASP A 45 12.37 -15.44 -3.31
C ASP A 45 11.16 -14.87 -2.56
N SER A 46 11.35 -14.63 -1.25
CA SER A 46 10.33 -14.02 -0.41
C SER A 46 10.91 -13.02 0.58
N ILE A 47 10.11 -12.04 0.95
CA ILE A 47 10.36 -11.13 2.07
C ILE A 47 9.28 -11.28 3.13
N VAL A 48 9.61 -10.87 4.35
CA VAL A 48 8.66 -10.77 5.46
C VAL A 48 8.59 -9.32 5.90
N LEU A 49 7.41 -8.71 5.77
CA LEU A 49 7.11 -7.38 6.25
C LEU A 49 6.60 -7.48 7.70
N LYS A 50 7.22 -6.72 8.60
CA LYS A 50 6.73 -6.60 9.98
C LYS A 50 5.55 -5.64 10.00
N VAL A 51 4.49 -6.04 10.68
CA VAL A 51 3.30 -5.19 10.87
C VAL A 51 3.45 -4.48 12.22
N PRO A 52 3.39 -3.15 12.27
CA PRO A 52 3.39 -2.42 13.53
C PRO A 52 2.20 -2.89 14.36
N THR A 53 2.41 -3.05 15.67
CA THR A 53 1.34 -3.45 16.60
C THR A 53 1.08 -2.31 17.56
N SER A 54 -0.18 -1.86 17.66
CA SER A 54 -0.62 -0.91 18.69
C SER A 54 -1.52 -1.60 19.69
N LYS A 55 -1.52 -1.13 20.95
CA LYS A 55 -2.50 -1.54 21.97
C LYS A 55 -3.81 -0.76 21.85
N GLN A 56 -3.89 0.21 20.94
CA GLN A 56 -5.09 1.02 20.73
C GLN A 56 -6.19 0.21 20.03
N LYS A 57 -7.43 0.41 20.46
CA LYS A 57 -8.60 -0.35 19.98
C LYS A 57 -8.93 -0.09 18.51
N GLU A 58 -8.57 1.07 17.98
CA GLU A 58 -8.91 1.52 16.61
C GLU A 58 -7.78 1.31 15.60
N PHE A 59 -6.68 0.68 16.02
CA PHE A 59 -5.51 0.53 15.17
C PHE A 59 -5.75 -0.49 14.05
N SER A 60 -5.85 0.00 12.82
CA SER A 60 -6.17 -0.80 11.63
C SER A 60 -5.04 -0.65 10.62
N PRO A 61 -3.97 -1.45 10.75
CA PRO A 61 -2.84 -1.34 9.86
C PRO A 61 -3.26 -1.69 8.43
N LYS A 62 -2.63 -1.03 7.47
CA LYS A 62 -2.88 -1.21 6.03
C LYS A 62 -1.60 -1.62 5.33
N LEU A 63 -1.74 -2.52 4.35
CA LEU A 63 -0.68 -2.89 3.43
C LEU A 63 -0.95 -2.23 2.09
N TYR A 64 -0.03 -1.38 1.66
CA TYR A 64 0.01 -0.82 0.32
C TYR A 64 1.06 -1.57 -0.50
N LEU A 65 0.68 -1.97 -1.71
CA LEU A 65 1.54 -2.64 -2.67
C LEU A 65 1.40 -1.98 -4.04
N SER A 66 2.51 -1.61 -4.66
CA SER A 66 2.51 -1.08 -6.02
C SER A 66 3.55 -1.85 -6.84
N LYS A 67 3.11 -2.48 -7.95
CA LYS A 67 4.04 -3.19 -8.83
C LYS A 67 4.67 -2.25 -9.85
N ILE A 68 5.99 -2.34 -9.95
CA ILE A 68 6.77 -1.56 -10.92
C ILE A 68 7.08 -2.41 -12.18
N SER A 69 7.16 -3.73 -12.05
CA SER A 69 7.31 -4.67 -13.17
C SER A 69 6.16 -5.68 -13.24
N GLY A 70 5.83 -6.14 -14.44
CA GLY A 70 4.87 -7.24 -14.61
C GLY A 70 5.34 -8.51 -13.89
N GLY A 71 4.40 -9.35 -13.44
CA GLY A 71 4.70 -10.58 -12.70
C GLY A 71 3.63 -10.89 -11.64
N LYS A 72 3.85 -11.98 -10.89
CA LYS A 72 2.93 -12.50 -9.88
C LYS A 72 3.56 -12.50 -8.49
N LEU A 73 2.89 -11.88 -7.52
CA LEU A 73 3.27 -11.90 -6.11
C LEU A 73 2.22 -12.66 -5.32
N GLU A 74 2.63 -13.56 -4.44
CA GLU A 74 1.75 -14.21 -3.47
C GLU A 74 1.91 -13.55 -2.11
N LEU A 75 0.80 -13.08 -1.53
CA LEU A 75 0.71 -12.63 -0.15
C LEU A 75 0.21 -13.77 0.72
N SER A 76 0.99 -14.16 1.73
CA SER A 76 0.68 -15.28 2.63
C SER A 76 0.88 -14.90 4.11
N GLY A 77 0.43 -15.79 5.00
CA GLY A 77 0.51 -15.59 6.45
C GLY A 77 -0.78 -15.07 7.09
N ARG A 78 -1.89 -15.03 6.34
CA ARG A 78 -3.22 -14.64 6.83
C ARG A 78 -4.30 -15.58 6.30
N SER A 79 -5.33 -15.79 7.13
CA SER A 79 -6.52 -16.56 6.77
C SER A 79 -7.50 -15.79 5.90
N SER A 80 -7.44 -14.46 5.91
CA SER A 80 -8.27 -13.62 5.06
C SER A 80 -7.60 -12.29 4.72
N TRP A 81 -8.00 -11.73 3.58
CA TRP A 81 -7.57 -10.42 3.10
C TRP A 81 -8.78 -9.57 2.76
N TRP A 82 -8.79 -8.32 3.23
CA TRP A 82 -9.88 -7.40 2.99
C TRP A 82 -9.40 -6.23 2.14
N GLN A 83 -10.09 -5.99 1.03
CA GLN A 83 -9.89 -4.83 0.18
C GLN A 83 -11.13 -3.95 0.26
N LYS A 84 -10.93 -2.67 0.62
CA LYS A 84 -12.01 -1.70 0.64
C LYS A 84 -12.56 -1.47 -0.78
N GLY A 85 -13.88 -1.44 -0.90
CA GLY A 85 -14.57 -1.23 -2.17
C GLY A 85 -14.86 0.26 -2.44
N GLU A 86 -15.44 0.52 -3.61
CA GLU A 86 -15.87 1.85 -4.03
C GLU A 86 -17.36 1.88 -4.38
N GLY A 87 -18.00 3.04 -4.21
CA GLY A 87 -19.42 3.23 -4.54
C GLY A 87 -20.34 2.39 -3.65
N SER A 88 -21.15 1.51 -4.25
CA SER A 88 -22.04 0.60 -3.53
C SER A 88 -21.32 -0.64 -2.97
N LEU A 89 -20.09 -0.93 -3.43
CA LEU A 89 -19.27 -2.01 -2.91
C LEU A 89 -18.57 -1.53 -1.63
N VAL A 90 -18.87 -2.17 -0.50
CA VAL A 90 -18.21 -1.93 0.78
C VAL A 90 -16.79 -2.50 0.76
N GLY A 91 -16.63 -3.69 0.19
CA GLY A 91 -15.33 -4.30 -0.03
C GLY A 91 -15.40 -5.76 -0.42
N THR A 92 -14.22 -6.31 -0.67
CA THR A 92 -14.03 -7.68 -1.12
C THR A 92 -13.22 -8.43 -0.07
N ASN A 93 -13.78 -9.52 0.43
CA ASN A 93 -13.12 -10.46 1.33
C ASN A 93 -12.57 -11.64 0.53
N TYR A 94 -11.28 -11.91 0.65
CA TYR A 94 -10.61 -13.08 0.12
C TYR A 94 -10.34 -14.04 1.29
N ASP A 95 -11.22 -15.02 1.50
CA ASP A 95 -11.12 -16.01 2.57
C ASP A 95 -10.27 -17.20 2.11
N VAL A 96 -9.03 -17.25 2.58
CA VAL A 96 -8.04 -18.28 2.22
C VAL A 96 -8.42 -19.62 2.82
N LEU A 97 -9.03 -19.65 4.01
CA LEU A 97 -9.42 -20.90 4.66
C LEU A 97 -10.60 -21.54 3.97
N LYS A 98 -11.61 -20.75 3.59
CA LYS A 98 -12.78 -21.24 2.87
C LYS A 98 -12.57 -21.37 1.36
N GLN A 99 -11.46 -20.84 0.84
CA GLN A 99 -11.20 -20.74 -0.59
C GLN A 99 -12.34 -20.01 -1.32
N GLU A 100 -12.82 -18.91 -0.73
CA GLU A 100 -13.98 -18.14 -1.20
C GLU A 100 -13.67 -16.64 -1.32
N ILE A 101 -14.14 -16.02 -2.40
CA ILE A 101 -14.09 -14.57 -2.60
C ILE A 101 -15.50 -14.03 -2.48
N SER A 102 -15.71 -13.06 -1.60
CA SER A 102 -17.03 -12.49 -1.31
C SER A 102 -17.00 -10.96 -1.44
N GLU A 103 -17.82 -10.42 -2.33
CA GLU A 103 -18.12 -8.99 -2.45
C GLU A 103 -19.25 -8.60 -1.52
N ILE A 104 -19.04 -7.55 -0.73
CA ILE A 104 -19.97 -7.03 0.25
C ILE A 104 -20.51 -5.71 -0.27
N TYR A 105 -21.82 -5.60 -0.48
CA TYR A 105 -22.44 -4.36 -0.95
C TYR A 105 -23.30 -3.72 0.13
N SER A 106 -23.34 -2.38 0.15
CA SER A 106 -24.24 -1.64 1.02
C SER A 106 -25.57 -1.46 0.30
N SER A 107 -26.58 -2.23 0.71
CA SER A 107 -27.98 -1.87 0.47
C SER A 107 -28.54 -1.35 1.78
N SER A 108 -29.31 -0.26 1.73
CA SER A 108 -29.68 0.66 2.83
C SER A 108 -30.22 0.05 4.14
N SER A 109 -30.36 -1.27 4.27
CA SER A 109 -30.81 -1.93 5.50
C SER A 109 -30.41 -3.40 5.65
N ASN A 110 -29.68 -4.00 4.71
CA ASN A 110 -29.14 -5.37 4.79
C ASN A 110 -27.87 -5.43 3.93
N ILE A 111 -26.85 -6.18 4.34
CA ILE A 111 -25.58 -6.29 3.61
C ILE A 111 -25.64 -7.50 2.65
N PRO A 112 -26.06 -7.35 1.38
CA PRO A 112 -25.98 -8.42 0.41
C PRO A 112 -24.52 -8.81 0.16
N THR A 113 -24.26 -10.12 0.22
CA THR A 113 -22.96 -10.72 -0.08
C THR A 113 -23.07 -11.50 -1.37
N LYS A 114 -22.15 -11.27 -2.30
CA LYS A 114 -22.05 -12.01 -3.56
C LYS A 114 -20.75 -12.81 -3.56
N VAL A 115 -20.86 -14.13 -3.66
CA VAL A 115 -19.71 -15.00 -3.84
C VAL A 115 -19.26 -14.95 -5.30
N ILE A 116 -17.98 -14.69 -5.53
CA ILE A 116 -17.36 -14.69 -6.85
C ILE A 116 -16.54 -15.97 -7.02
N LYS A 117 -16.53 -16.50 -8.23
CA LYS A 117 -15.66 -17.61 -8.60
C LYS A 117 -14.19 -17.19 -8.56
N ASN A 118 -13.35 -18.02 -7.95
CA ASN A 118 -11.90 -17.86 -7.96
C ASN A 118 -11.33 -18.21 -9.34
N GLU A 119 -11.00 -17.19 -10.15
CA GLU A 119 -10.47 -17.35 -11.51
C GLU A 119 -9.01 -16.90 -11.58
N PRO A 120 -8.05 -17.76 -12.00
CA PRO A 120 -6.63 -17.41 -12.09
C PRO A 120 -6.27 -16.28 -13.06
N ASN A 121 -7.22 -15.86 -13.90
CA ASN A 121 -7.06 -14.74 -14.83
C ASN A 121 -7.39 -13.38 -14.21
N ASN A 122 -7.99 -13.36 -13.01
CA ASN A 122 -8.31 -12.12 -12.29
C ASN A 122 -7.04 -11.39 -11.84
N SER A 123 -7.14 -10.08 -11.59
CA SER A 123 -6.05 -9.27 -11.01
C SER A 123 -5.60 -9.83 -9.66
N ILE A 124 -6.56 -10.33 -8.86
CA ILE A 124 -6.36 -11.02 -7.59
C ILE A 124 -7.11 -12.34 -7.63
N TYR A 125 -6.48 -13.42 -7.20
CA TYR A 125 -7.11 -14.73 -7.03
C TYR A 125 -6.56 -15.43 -5.78
N LEU A 126 -7.31 -16.41 -5.25
CA LEU A 126 -6.90 -17.20 -4.10
C LEU A 126 -5.94 -18.32 -4.52
N SER A 127 -4.86 -18.45 -3.77
CA SER A 127 -4.02 -19.65 -3.75
C SER A 127 -4.30 -20.46 -2.49
N LYS A 128 -3.62 -21.60 -2.36
CA LYS A 128 -3.69 -22.43 -1.15
C LYS A 128 -3.16 -21.69 0.10
N GLU A 129 -2.12 -20.87 -0.07
CA GLU A 129 -1.40 -20.24 1.03
C GLU A 129 -1.81 -18.77 1.27
N GLY A 130 -2.59 -18.18 0.36
CA GLY A 130 -2.97 -16.77 0.44
C GLY A 130 -3.67 -16.23 -0.79
N ILE A 131 -3.27 -15.02 -1.21
CA ILE A 131 -3.76 -14.37 -2.44
C ILE A 131 -2.62 -14.11 -3.41
N VAL A 132 -2.89 -14.26 -4.70
CA VAL A 132 -1.96 -13.91 -5.77
C VAL A 132 -2.41 -12.62 -6.43
N LEU A 133 -1.47 -11.69 -6.53
CA LEU A 133 -1.60 -10.44 -7.26
C LEU A 133 -0.90 -10.59 -8.60
N GLN A 134 -1.53 -10.26 -9.73
CA GLN A 134 -0.90 -10.42 -11.06
C GLN A 134 -1.09 -9.27 -12.08
N SER A 135 -1.90 -8.25 -11.80
CA SER A 135 -2.02 -7.04 -12.65
C SER A 135 -0.91 -6.00 -12.36
N LYS A 136 -0.84 -4.90 -13.12
CA LYS A 136 0.07 -3.75 -12.91
C LYS A 136 -0.56 -2.67 -12.03
N GLU A 137 -1.37 -3.07 -11.07
CA GLU A 137 -2.14 -2.14 -10.24
C GLU A 137 -1.44 -1.88 -8.91
N SER A 138 -1.94 -0.88 -8.20
CA SER A 138 -1.68 -0.71 -6.78
C SER A 138 -2.82 -1.36 -6.00
N TRP A 139 -2.49 -1.99 -4.88
CA TRP A 139 -3.46 -2.62 -3.98
C TRP A 139 -3.29 -2.10 -2.57
N GLU A 140 -4.43 -1.96 -1.89
CA GLU A 140 -4.53 -1.63 -0.48
C GLU A 140 -5.30 -2.75 0.22
N PHE A 141 -4.73 -3.31 1.28
CA PHE A 141 -5.38 -4.31 2.11
C PHE A 141 -5.43 -3.85 3.55
N GLU A 142 -6.58 -4.04 4.20
CA GLU A 142 -6.68 -3.89 5.64
C GLU A 142 -6.14 -5.17 6.30
N ILE A 143 -5.19 -4.97 7.22
CA ILE A 143 -4.42 -6.06 7.83
C ILE A 143 -4.54 -6.13 9.37
N PRO A 144 -5.75 -6.08 9.95
CA PRO A 144 -5.93 -6.09 11.41
C PRO A 144 -5.28 -7.33 12.05
N ASN A 145 -4.78 -7.14 13.27
CA ASN A 145 -4.24 -8.20 14.13
C ASN A 145 -3.14 -9.08 13.50
N SER A 146 -2.42 -8.55 12.51
CA SER A 146 -1.32 -9.28 11.85
C SER A 146 0.01 -8.89 12.50
N LYS A 147 0.91 -9.87 12.70
CA LYS A 147 2.29 -9.60 13.18
C LYS A 147 3.26 -9.41 12.02
N GLN A 148 3.05 -10.17 10.96
CA GLN A 148 3.92 -10.17 9.79
C GLN A 148 3.15 -10.62 8.56
N ILE A 149 3.65 -10.22 7.39
CA ILE A 149 3.11 -10.61 6.08
C ILE A 149 4.27 -11.13 5.25
N LYS A 150 4.09 -12.30 4.61
CA LYS A 150 5.07 -12.85 3.69
C LYS A 150 4.66 -12.53 2.25
N ILE A 151 5.61 -12.01 1.47
CA ILE A 151 5.43 -11.71 0.05
C ILE A 151 6.42 -12.56 -0.73
N THR A 152 5.92 -13.40 -1.65
CA THR A 152 6.72 -14.32 -2.45
C THR A 152 6.61 -13.98 -3.93
N ASN A 153 7.72 -13.97 -4.66
CA ASN A 153 7.68 -13.93 -6.13
C ASN A 153 7.40 -15.34 -6.67
N ILE A 154 6.23 -15.54 -7.26
CA ILE A 154 5.82 -16.82 -7.85
C ILE A 154 5.87 -16.80 -9.38
N SER A 155 6.48 -15.77 -9.98
CA SER A 155 6.72 -15.71 -11.42
C SER A 155 8.06 -16.35 -11.80
N ASP A 156 8.25 -16.53 -13.10
CA ASP A 156 9.47 -17.06 -13.73
C ASP A 156 10.55 -16.00 -13.96
N ARG A 157 10.34 -14.76 -13.48
CA ARG A 157 11.23 -13.62 -13.67
C ARG A 157 11.36 -12.78 -12.41
N ASP A 158 12.36 -11.91 -12.38
CA ASP A 158 12.52 -10.93 -11.31
C ASP A 158 11.32 -9.97 -11.26
N ILE A 159 10.84 -9.67 -10.05
CA ILE A 159 9.79 -8.69 -9.81
C ILE A 159 10.33 -7.55 -8.97
N ARG A 160 10.07 -6.32 -9.43
CA ARG A 160 10.25 -5.08 -8.67
C ARG A 160 8.89 -4.53 -8.23
N PHE A 161 8.76 -4.24 -6.94
CA PHE A 161 7.55 -3.68 -6.36
C PHE A 161 7.88 -2.79 -5.15
N GLU A 162 6.96 -1.89 -4.84
CA GLU A 162 6.95 -1.12 -3.61
C GLU A 162 5.97 -1.72 -2.62
N ALA A 163 6.36 -1.80 -1.35
CA ALA A 163 5.44 -2.18 -0.29
C ALA A 163 5.62 -1.31 0.94
N GLN A 164 4.49 -0.94 1.55
CA GLN A 164 4.44 -0.18 2.78
C GLN A 164 3.39 -0.76 3.71
N VAL A 165 3.75 -0.89 4.99
CA VAL A 165 2.76 -1.13 6.05
C VAL A 165 2.60 0.16 6.85
N THR A 166 1.39 0.70 6.88
CA THR A 166 1.06 1.84 7.74
C THR A 166 0.31 1.37 8.96
N GLY A 167 0.59 1.99 10.11
CA GLY A 167 -0.27 1.91 11.28
C GLY A 167 -1.08 3.19 11.36
N GLU A 168 -2.38 3.11 11.13
CA GLU A 168 -3.34 4.19 11.41
C GLU A 168 -4.12 3.82 12.68
#